data_AF-A0A2N5K2Y6-F1
#
_entry.id   AF-A0A2N5K2Y6-F1
#
_cell.length_a   1.000
_cell.length_b   1.000
_cell.length_c   1.000
_cell.angle_alpha   90.00
_cell.angle_beta   90.00
_cell.angle_gamma   90.00
#
_symmetry.space_group_name_H-M   'P 1'
#
loop_
_entity.id
_entity.type
_entity.pdbx_description
1 polymer ?
#
loop_
_entity_poly.entity_id
_entity_poly.type
_entity_poly.pdbx_seq_one_letter_code
_entity_poly.pdbx_strand_id
1 'polypeptide(L)'
;VIPLKDKDRWNASKPINDEQFLPYVLNPELAGLLNGILGVPVPEAPRNDLVAVFLTGVEGLNQPTNVEPSSQLRLNMAIPPSAEANRLGVLGGDLAGFPNGRRLSDDVVDIELQAVAGELVGMPNDLGDNVNMNDREFMGRFPYLATPHDYTVMNAGCFGNSRPECRTQDQP
;
A
#
# COMPACT_ATOMS: atom_id res chain seq x y z
N VAL A 1 -5.71 -5.63 7.99
CA VAL A 1 -6.50 -5.43 9.23
C VAL A 1 -7.45 -6.60 9.56
N ILE A 2 -8.11 -7.24 8.59
CA ILE A 2 -8.95 -8.42 8.84
C ILE A 2 -8.09 -9.63 9.25
N PRO A 3 -8.41 -10.34 10.37
CA PRO A 3 -7.65 -11.47 10.86
C PRO A 3 -7.83 -12.71 9.97
N LEU A 4 -6.85 -13.62 9.99
CA LEU A 4 -6.84 -14.81 9.14
C LEU A 4 -8.10 -15.68 9.32
N LYS A 5 -8.57 -15.83 10.57
CA LYS A 5 -9.73 -16.68 10.91
C LYS A 5 -11.03 -16.29 10.22
N ASP A 6 -11.21 -15.01 9.88
CA ASP A 6 -12.43 -14.46 9.28
C ASP A 6 -12.19 -13.91 7.86
N LYS A 7 -10.99 -14.13 7.31
CA LYS A 7 -10.60 -13.59 6.00
C LYS A 7 -11.47 -14.12 4.87
N ASP A 8 -11.81 -15.41 4.89
CA ASP A 8 -12.69 -16.03 3.90
C ASP A 8 -14.12 -15.50 4.01
N ARG A 9 -14.61 -15.29 5.24
CA ARG A 9 -15.93 -14.71 5.48
C ARG A 9 -16.02 -13.28 4.95
N TRP A 10 -14.98 -12.48 5.15
CA TRP A 10 -14.87 -11.12 4.61
C TRP A 10 -14.76 -11.12 3.08
N ASN A 11 -13.93 -12.00 2.50
CA ASN A 11 -13.81 -12.14 1.04
C ASN A 11 -15.14 -12.57 0.38
N ALA A 12 -15.98 -13.30 1.10
CA ALA A 12 -17.29 -13.75 0.63
C ALA A 12 -18.44 -12.77 0.93
N SER A 13 -18.22 -11.73 1.74
CA SER A 13 -19.24 -10.73 2.05
C SER A 13 -19.32 -9.64 0.97
N LYS A 14 -20.46 -8.95 0.93
CA LYS A 14 -20.62 -7.74 0.13
C LYS A 14 -20.20 -6.52 0.94
N PRO A 15 -19.62 -5.47 0.32
CA PRO A 15 -19.17 -4.26 1.03
C PRO A 15 -20.25 -3.59 1.90
N ILE A 16 -21.53 -3.66 1.52
CA ILE A 16 -22.65 -3.15 2.32
C ILE A 16 -22.78 -3.80 3.71
N ASN A 17 -22.19 -4.98 3.90
CA ASN A 17 -22.21 -5.71 5.17
C ASN A 17 -20.87 -5.59 5.93
N ASP A 18 -19.95 -4.72 5.50
CA ASP A 18 -18.59 -4.69 6.08
C ASP A 18 -18.55 -4.15 7.51
N GLU A 19 -19.60 -3.46 7.97
CA GLU A 19 -19.73 -3.02 9.35
C GLU A 19 -19.60 -4.18 10.35
N GLN A 20 -19.97 -5.41 9.95
CA GLN A 20 -19.77 -6.61 10.78
C GLN A 20 -18.28 -6.90 11.11
N PHE A 21 -17.34 -6.31 10.37
CA PHE A 21 -15.89 -6.44 10.57
C PHE A 21 -15.24 -5.17 11.13
N LEU A 22 -16.02 -4.11 11.41
CA LEU A 22 -15.54 -2.87 12.00
C LEU A 22 -14.67 -3.07 13.26
N PRO A 23 -14.98 -4.02 14.18
CA PRO A 23 -14.12 -4.29 15.33
C PRO A 23 -12.67 -4.65 14.96
N TYR A 24 -12.45 -5.29 13.80
CA TYR A 24 -11.11 -5.64 13.32
C TYR A 24 -10.34 -4.46 12.73
N VAL A 25 -11.04 -3.41 12.28
CA VAL A 25 -10.39 -2.17 11.84
C VAL A 25 -10.05 -1.28 13.05
N LEU A 26 -10.96 -1.23 14.03
CA LEU A 26 -10.75 -0.48 15.28
C LEU A 26 -9.66 -1.09 16.18
N ASN A 27 -9.48 -2.41 16.14
CA ASN A 27 -8.45 -3.12 16.88
C ASN A 27 -7.81 -4.20 15.98
N PRO A 28 -6.90 -3.82 15.07
CA PRO A 28 -6.33 -4.73 14.09
C PRO A 28 -5.30 -5.67 14.72
N GLU A 29 -5.45 -6.97 14.47
CA GLU A 29 -4.49 -8.00 14.91
C GLU A 29 -3.06 -7.68 14.46
N LEU A 30 -2.90 -7.11 13.26
CA LEU A 30 -1.60 -6.69 12.73
C LEU A 30 -0.88 -5.70 13.67
N ALA A 31 -1.58 -4.72 14.26
CA ALA A 31 -0.94 -3.80 15.20
C ALA A 31 -0.42 -4.54 16.44
N GLY A 32 -1.21 -5.49 16.96
CA GLY A 32 -0.78 -6.35 18.06
C GLY A 32 0.45 -7.20 17.71
N LEU A 33 0.54 -7.71 16.49
CA LEU A 33 1.70 -8.49 16.01
C LEU A 33 2.94 -7.62 15.81
N LEU A 34 2.80 -6.41 15.27
CA LEU A 34 3.92 -5.46 15.14
C LEU A 34 4.54 -5.17 16.51
N ASN A 35 3.71 -4.97 17.54
CA ASN A 35 4.20 -4.74 18.88
C ASN A 35 4.76 -6.01 19.53
N GLY A 36 4.01 -7.11 19.50
CA GLY A 36 4.37 -8.34 20.23
C GLY A 36 5.53 -9.13 19.62
N ILE A 37 5.73 -9.07 18.30
CA ILE A 37 6.78 -9.82 17.61
C ILE A 37 7.95 -8.91 17.23
N LEU A 38 7.67 -7.73 16.67
CA LEU A 38 8.71 -6.83 16.15
C LEU A 38 9.12 -5.73 17.13
N GLY A 39 8.44 -5.60 18.27
CA GLY A 39 8.72 -4.56 19.26
C GLY A 39 8.41 -3.14 18.78
N VAL A 40 7.65 -3.00 17.68
CA VAL A 40 7.27 -1.71 17.13
C VAL A 40 6.18 -1.10 18.03
N PRO A 41 6.35 0.14 18.54
CA PRO A 41 5.29 0.80 19.28
C PRO A 41 4.14 1.10 18.32
N VAL A 42 2.90 0.82 18.74
CA VAL A 42 1.70 1.07 17.95
C VAL A 42 0.66 1.83 18.79
N PRO A 43 -0.19 2.67 18.18
CA PRO A 43 -1.26 3.35 18.91
C PRO A 43 -2.27 2.35 19.49
N GLU A 44 -2.81 2.70 20.66
CA GLU A 44 -3.87 1.93 21.30
C GLU A 44 -5.18 1.97 20.51
N ALA A 45 -6.00 0.92 20.64
CA ALA A 45 -7.37 0.92 20.14
C ALA A 45 -8.28 1.82 21.02
N PRO A 46 -9.34 2.44 20.46
CA PRO A 46 -9.86 2.27 19.10
C PRO A 46 -9.16 3.12 18.03
N ARG A 47 -8.84 2.49 16.89
CA ARG A 47 -8.15 3.09 15.74
C ARG A 47 -9.11 3.72 14.72
N ASN A 48 -9.69 4.86 15.08
CA ASN A 48 -10.60 5.61 14.19
C ASN A 48 -9.90 6.18 12.95
N ASP A 49 -8.61 6.44 13.03
CA ASP A 49 -7.76 6.83 11.89
C ASP A 49 -7.75 5.76 10.80
N LEU A 50 -7.73 4.48 11.19
CA LEU A 50 -7.80 3.35 10.26
C LEU A 50 -9.20 3.17 9.67
N VAL A 51 -10.27 3.53 10.40
CA VAL A 51 -11.63 3.53 9.84
C VAL A 51 -11.73 4.53 8.68
N ALA A 52 -11.14 5.71 8.83
CA ALA A 52 -11.08 6.70 7.75
C ALA A 52 -10.37 6.15 6.51
N VAL A 53 -9.20 5.54 6.68
CA VAL A 53 -8.41 5.01 5.54
C VAL A 53 -9.07 3.80 4.88
N PHE A 54 -9.58 2.84 5.67
CA PHE A 54 -10.05 1.56 5.13
C PHE A 54 -11.54 1.52 4.79
N LEU A 55 -12.40 2.29 5.48
CA LEU A 55 -13.84 2.08 5.44
C LEU A 55 -14.66 3.30 5.01
N THR A 56 -14.32 4.52 5.40
CA THR A 56 -15.17 5.69 5.12
C THR A 56 -14.58 6.65 4.09
N GLY A 57 -13.28 6.60 3.88
CA GLY A 57 -12.55 7.69 3.24
C GLY A 57 -12.16 8.75 4.28
N VAL A 58 -11.21 9.60 3.88
CA VAL A 58 -10.68 10.69 4.68
C VAL A 58 -11.49 11.95 4.41
N GLU A 59 -11.90 12.63 5.48
CA GLU A 59 -12.67 13.87 5.40
C GLU A 59 -11.94 14.94 4.57
N GLY A 60 -12.66 15.61 3.67
CA GLY A 60 -12.08 16.61 2.76
C GLY A 60 -11.24 16.04 1.60
N LEU A 61 -10.93 14.74 1.61
CA LEU A 61 -10.19 14.07 0.54
C LEU A 61 -11.13 13.26 -0.37
N ASN A 62 -11.69 12.16 0.12
CA ASN A 62 -12.45 11.20 -0.67
C ASN A 62 -13.65 10.59 0.06
N GLN A 63 -14.01 11.14 1.23
CA GLN A 63 -15.18 10.71 2.00
C GLN A 63 -16.50 11.20 1.38
N PRO A 64 -17.42 10.29 0.99
CA PRO A 64 -18.74 10.67 0.49
C PRO A 64 -19.65 11.22 1.60
N THR A 65 -20.66 12.00 1.22
CA THR A 65 -21.76 12.37 2.13
C THR A 65 -22.56 11.14 2.54
N ASN A 66 -22.95 11.05 3.81
CA ASN A 66 -23.69 9.90 4.39
C ASN A 66 -22.98 8.55 4.16
N VAL A 67 -21.65 8.54 4.24
CA VAL A 67 -20.88 7.32 4.03
C VAL A 67 -21.21 6.26 5.09
N GLU A 68 -21.42 5.03 4.61
CA GLU A 68 -21.45 3.84 5.45
C GLU A 68 -20.06 3.15 5.42
N PRO A 69 -19.52 2.75 6.59
CA PRO A 69 -18.24 2.05 6.65
C PRO A 69 -18.21 0.81 5.77
N SER A 70 -17.37 0.82 4.74
CA SER A 70 -17.24 -0.29 3.78
C SER A 70 -15.89 -0.27 3.07
N SER A 71 -15.30 -1.45 2.88
CA SER A 71 -14.00 -1.63 2.22
C SER A 71 -14.13 -1.40 0.71
N GLN A 72 -14.14 -0.12 0.32
CA GLN A 72 -14.26 0.33 -1.06
C GLN A 72 -13.14 1.30 -1.39
N LEU A 73 -12.63 1.20 -2.62
CA LEU A 73 -11.72 2.19 -3.15
C LEU A 73 -12.51 3.42 -3.59
N ARG A 74 -12.24 4.56 -2.95
CA ARG A 74 -12.97 5.82 -3.16
C ARG A 74 -12.07 6.80 -3.88
N LEU A 75 -12.56 7.35 -4.99
CA LEU A 75 -11.84 8.32 -5.82
C LEU A 75 -12.61 9.64 -5.90
N ASN A 76 -11.94 10.73 -5.52
CA ASN A 76 -12.39 12.09 -5.76
C ASN A 76 -11.75 12.64 -7.04
N MET A 77 -12.57 12.75 -8.09
CA MET A 77 -12.14 13.26 -9.40
C MET A 77 -11.97 14.79 -9.45
N ALA A 78 -12.30 15.52 -8.38
CA ALA A 78 -12.01 16.96 -8.30
C ALA A 78 -10.52 17.24 -8.02
N ILE A 79 -9.78 16.23 -7.55
CA ILE A 79 -8.33 16.33 -7.34
C ILE A 79 -7.64 15.97 -8.66
N PRO A 80 -6.82 16.87 -9.24
CA PRO A 80 -6.14 16.59 -10.50
C PRO A 80 -5.08 15.50 -10.31
N PRO A 81 -4.75 14.72 -11.36
CA PRO A 81 -3.61 13.82 -11.32
C PRO A 81 -2.32 14.56 -10.97
N SER A 82 -1.47 13.92 -10.17
CA SER A 82 -0.17 14.46 -9.77
C SER A 82 0.76 14.53 -10.98
N ALA A 83 1.45 15.66 -11.14
CA ALA A 83 2.49 15.80 -12.15
C ALA A 83 3.69 14.89 -11.85
N GLU A 84 4.08 14.84 -10.57
CA GLU A 84 5.12 13.95 -10.03
C GLU A 84 4.47 13.10 -8.94
N ALA A 85 4.24 11.82 -9.24
CA ALA A 85 3.58 10.91 -8.32
C ALA A 85 4.52 10.46 -7.21
N ASN A 86 4.08 10.55 -5.94
CA ASN A 86 4.80 9.98 -4.81
C ASN A 86 4.31 8.55 -4.53
N ARG A 87 5.22 7.59 -4.36
CA ARG A 87 4.88 6.18 -4.04
C ARG A 87 4.06 6.06 -2.76
N LEU A 88 4.27 6.94 -1.78
CA LEU A 88 3.55 6.94 -0.50
C LEU A 88 2.21 7.68 -0.55
N GLY A 89 1.75 8.10 -1.73
CA GLY A 89 0.46 8.75 -1.91
C GLY A 89 0.23 9.89 -0.93
N VAL A 90 -0.90 9.88 -0.22
CA VAL A 90 -1.26 10.94 0.73
C VAL A 90 -0.26 11.09 1.87
N LEU A 91 0.34 9.99 2.36
CA LEU A 91 1.41 10.07 3.38
C LEU A 91 2.64 10.81 2.84
N GLY A 92 2.92 10.66 1.55
CA GLY A 92 3.97 11.38 0.84
C GLY A 92 3.61 12.81 0.40
N GLY A 93 2.48 13.36 0.86
CA GLY A 93 1.99 14.69 0.48
C GLY A 93 1.30 14.75 -0.89
N ASP A 94 0.99 13.60 -1.48
CA ASP A 94 0.39 13.48 -2.81
C ASP A 94 -1.10 13.09 -2.73
N LEU A 95 -1.98 14.08 -2.82
CA LEU A 95 -3.43 13.90 -2.64
C LEU A 95 -4.12 13.11 -3.77
N ALA A 96 -3.47 12.88 -4.91
CA ALA A 96 -4.04 12.04 -5.98
C ALA A 96 -3.64 10.57 -5.86
N GLY A 97 -2.81 10.21 -4.88
CA GLY A 97 -2.45 8.83 -4.55
C GLY A 97 -3.37 8.21 -3.51
N PHE A 98 -3.13 6.94 -3.21
CA PHE A 98 -3.85 6.20 -2.17
C PHE A 98 -3.89 6.97 -0.82
N PRO A 99 -5.05 7.03 -0.12
CA PRO A 99 -6.30 6.33 -0.40
C PRO A 99 -7.28 7.01 -1.39
N ASN A 100 -6.91 8.13 -2.03
CA ASN A 100 -7.76 8.76 -3.04
C ASN A 100 -7.69 8.02 -4.39
N GLY A 101 -8.37 6.87 -4.47
CA GLY A 101 -8.13 5.89 -5.50
C GLY A 101 -6.85 5.09 -5.22
N ARG A 102 -6.35 4.39 -6.24
CA ARG A 102 -5.10 3.64 -6.16
C ARG A 102 -4.46 3.65 -7.54
N ARG A 103 -3.24 4.18 -7.62
CA ARG A 103 -2.40 4.15 -8.82
C ARG A 103 -1.54 2.90 -8.82
N LEU A 104 -1.01 2.56 -9.99
CA LEU A 104 -0.08 1.43 -10.11
C LEU A 104 1.25 1.68 -9.37
N SER A 105 1.64 2.94 -9.21
CA SER A 105 2.86 3.37 -8.52
C SER A 105 2.67 3.57 -7.01
N ASP A 106 1.44 3.46 -6.48
CA ASP A 106 1.22 3.63 -5.06
C ASP A 106 1.68 2.37 -4.32
N ASP A 107 2.56 2.57 -3.33
CA ASP A 107 3.07 1.53 -2.47
C ASP A 107 2.11 1.29 -1.30
N VAL A 108 1.00 0.61 -1.62
CA VAL A 108 -0.10 0.39 -0.67
C VAL A 108 0.36 -0.42 0.54
N VAL A 109 1.34 -1.31 0.38
CA VAL A 109 1.86 -2.11 1.48
C VAL A 109 2.55 -1.22 2.51
N ASP A 110 3.47 -0.36 2.08
CA ASP A 110 4.15 0.60 2.94
C ASP A 110 3.14 1.59 3.56
N ILE A 111 2.22 2.14 2.77
CA ILE A 111 1.23 3.12 3.26
C ILE A 111 0.34 2.51 4.35
N GLU A 112 -0.23 1.33 4.12
CA GLU A 112 -1.10 0.67 5.09
C GLU A 112 -0.33 0.22 6.34
N LEU A 113 0.93 -0.24 6.17
CA LEU A 113 1.78 -0.62 7.29
C LEU A 113 2.12 0.56 8.18
N GLN A 114 2.51 1.70 7.59
CA GLN A 114 2.80 2.93 8.31
C GLN A 114 1.56 3.49 9.01
N ALA A 115 0.40 3.46 8.34
CA ALA A 115 -0.87 3.84 8.95
C ALA A 115 -1.18 2.95 10.17
N VAL A 116 -1.07 1.63 10.05
CA VAL A 116 -1.29 0.70 11.18
C VAL A 116 -0.28 0.94 12.31
N ALA A 117 0.98 1.26 12.00
CA ALA A 117 1.99 1.60 12.99
C ALA A 117 1.81 2.99 13.65
N GLY A 118 0.94 3.84 13.11
CA GLY A 118 0.49 5.07 13.77
C GLY A 118 0.91 6.37 13.10
N GLU A 119 1.34 6.33 11.84
CA GLU A 119 1.75 7.54 11.08
C GLU A 119 0.70 8.65 11.17
N LEU A 120 -0.58 8.29 11.06
CA LEU A 120 -1.72 9.22 11.03
C LEU A 120 -2.04 9.88 12.38
N VAL A 121 -1.48 9.37 13.48
CA VAL A 121 -1.76 9.83 14.85
C VAL A 121 -0.51 10.33 15.56
N GLY A 122 0.50 10.77 14.78
CA GLY A 122 1.71 11.39 15.32
C GLY A 122 2.71 10.38 15.85
N MET A 123 2.75 9.17 15.30
CA MET A 123 3.84 8.20 15.49
C MET A 123 4.57 7.99 14.15
N PRO A 124 5.43 8.94 13.74
CA PRO A 124 6.16 8.85 12.47
C PRO A 124 6.99 7.57 12.41
N ASN A 125 6.95 6.89 11.28
CA ASN A 125 7.69 5.66 11.04
C ASN A 125 7.99 5.49 9.54
N ASP A 126 8.98 4.65 9.24
CA ASP A 126 9.46 4.35 7.89
C ASP A 126 9.32 2.86 7.57
N LEU A 127 8.33 2.20 8.19
CA LEU A 127 8.08 0.78 7.96
C LEU A 127 7.72 0.54 6.49
N GLY A 128 8.24 -0.57 5.97
CA GLY A 128 7.94 -1.03 4.63
C GLY A 128 8.48 -2.43 4.37
N ASP A 129 8.20 -2.95 3.19
CA ASP A 129 8.68 -4.26 2.75
C ASP A 129 10.05 -4.23 2.05
N ASN A 130 10.65 -3.03 1.96
CA ASN A 130 11.90 -2.70 1.24
C ASN A 130 11.82 -2.85 -0.30
N VAL A 131 10.62 -2.88 -0.89
CA VAL A 131 10.41 -2.96 -2.33
C VAL A 131 9.82 -1.65 -2.86
N ASN A 132 10.68 -0.64 -3.01
CA ASN A 132 10.23 0.73 -3.33
C ASN A 132 9.93 1.00 -4.81
N MET A 133 10.27 0.08 -5.72
CA MET A 133 10.13 0.25 -7.16
C MET A 133 9.93 -1.09 -7.86
N ASN A 134 9.26 -1.04 -9.01
CA ASN A 134 9.21 -2.17 -9.92
C ASN A 134 10.58 -2.44 -10.53
N ASP A 135 10.82 -3.72 -10.84
CA ASP A 135 12.00 -4.19 -11.57
C ASP A 135 12.06 -3.71 -13.03
N ARG A 136 10.90 -3.36 -13.61
CA ARG A 136 10.75 -2.72 -14.91
C ARG A 136 9.85 -1.49 -14.78
N GLU A 137 10.22 -0.42 -15.47
CA GLU A 137 9.40 0.79 -15.54
C GLU A 137 8.04 0.52 -16.20
N PHE A 138 7.04 1.30 -15.81
CA PHE A 138 5.75 1.31 -16.49
C PHE A 138 5.90 1.82 -17.93
N MET A 139 5.12 1.25 -18.84
CA MET A 139 5.01 1.78 -20.20
C MET A 139 4.30 3.13 -20.17
N GLY A 140 4.76 4.09 -20.98
CA GLY A 140 4.09 5.39 -21.16
C GLY A 140 2.75 5.34 -21.93
N ARG A 141 2.21 4.14 -22.19
CA ARG A 141 0.94 3.92 -22.87
C ARG A 141 0.26 2.66 -22.36
N PHE A 142 -1.06 2.58 -22.54
CA PHE A 142 -1.85 1.39 -22.22
C PHE A 142 -1.25 0.14 -22.91
N PRO A 143 -1.07 -1.00 -22.19
CA PRO A 143 -1.63 -1.34 -20.87
C PRO A 143 -0.83 -0.87 -19.63
N TYR A 144 0.14 0.03 -19.78
CA TYR A 144 0.98 0.65 -18.72
C TYR A 144 1.90 -0.31 -17.93
N LEU A 145 1.52 -1.57 -17.74
CA LEU A 145 2.40 -2.57 -17.15
C LEU A 145 3.52 -2.97 -18.12
N ALA A 146 4.70 -3.26 -17.57
CA ALA A 146 5.79 -3.85 -18.34
C ALA A 146 5.39 -5.20 -18.94
N THR A 147 6.04 -5.61 -20.04
CA THR A 147 5.86 -6.96 -20.58
C THR A 147 6.34 -8.00 -19.56
N PRO A 148 5.73 -9.20 -19.51
CA PRO A 148 6.23 -10.29 -18.68
C PRO A 148 7.72 -10.54 -18.93
N HIS A 149 8.44 -10.95 -17.88
CA HIS A 149 9.81 -11.42 -18.06
C HIS A 149 9.80 -12.68 -18.91
N ASP A 150 10.44 -12.59 -20.07
CA ASP A 150 10.75 -13.76 -20.87
C ASP A 150 12.04 -14.39 -20.34
N TYR A 151 11.88 -15.47 -19.58
CA TYR A 151 12.99 -16.24 -19.04
C TYR A 151 13.66 -17.15 -20.10
N THR A 152 13.16 -17.18 -21.34
CA THR A 152 13.82 -17.90 -22.45
C THR A 152 14.91 -17.07 -23.14
N VAL A 153 14.87 -15.75 -22.95
CA VAL A 153 15.93 -14.79 -23.31
C VAL A 153 16.49 -14.11 -22.08
N MET A 154 16.64 -14.85 -20.98
CA MET A 154 17.68 -14.48 -20.02
C MET A 154 19.02 -14.80 -20.67
N ASN A 155 19.66 -13.72 -21.10
CA ASN A 155 21.08 -13.51 -20.85
C ASN A 155 21.45 -14.32 -19.60
N ALA A 156 22.09 -15.48 -19.81
CA ALA A 156 22.53 -16.34 -18.74
C ALA A 156 23.19 -15.44 -17.70
N GLY A 157 22.59 -15.33 -16.50
CA GLY A 157 23.22 -14.62 -15.40
C GLY A 157 24.67 -15.07 -15.33
N CYS A 158 25.60 -14.14 -15.13
CA CYS A 158 27.04 -14.40 -15.23
C CYS A 158 27.48 -15.52 -14.27
N PHE A 159 27.26 -16.77 -14.66
CA PHE A 159 27.68 -17.98 -13.98
C PHE A 159 28.92 -18.45 -14.72
N GLY A 160 30.05 -17.98 -14.23
CA GLY A 160 31.37 -18.28 -14.78
C GLY A 160 32.07 -17.05 -15.36
N ASN A 161 33.39 -16.98 -15.13
CA ASN A 161 34.29 -15.90 -15.54
C ASN A 161 34.54 -15.79 -17.06
N SER A 162 33.70 -16.40 -17.89
CA SER A 162 33.93 -16.55 -19.33
C SER A 162 33.38 -15.40 -20.19
N ARG A 163 32.70 -14.41 -19.59
CA ARG A 163 32.21 -13.23 -20.31
C ARG A 163 32.94 -11.95 -19.88
N PRO A 164 33.64 -11.24 -20.79
CA PRO A 164 34.41 -10.04 -20.46
C PRO A 164 33.53 -8.85 -20.03
N GLU A 165 32.26 -8.82 -20.45
CA GLU A 165 31.26 -7.80 -20.09
C GLU A 165 30.80 -7.87 -18.63
N CYS A 166 31.03 -9.01 -17.95
CA CYS A 166 30.73 -9.20 -16.53
C CYS A 166 31.96 -8.98 -15.63
N ARG A 167 33.14 -8.62 -16.18
CA ARG A 167 34.22 -8.12 -15.32
C ARG A 167 33.83 -6.74 -14.87
N THR A 168 33.71 -6.57 -13.56
CA THR A 168 33.69 -5.24 -12.93
C THR A 168 34.76 -4.39 -13.60
N GLN A 169 34.33 -3.35 -14.32
CA GLN A 169 35.21 -2.22 -14.52
C GLN A 169 35.39 -1.63 -13.14
N ASP A 170 36.53 -1.95 -12.51
CA ASP A 170 37.08 -1.09 -11.47
C ASP A 170 37.08 0.32 -12.04
N GLN A 171 36.23 1.17 -11.50
CA GLN A 171 36.34 2.61 -11.68
C GLN A 171 36.83 3.19 -10.34
N PRO A 172 37.75 4.17 -10.40
CA PRO A 172 38.64 4.58 -9.32
C PRO A 172 37.95 5.21 -8.11
#